data_AF-A0A061PIK2-F1
#
_entry.id   AF-A0A061PIK2-F1
#
_cell.length_a   1.000
_cell.length_b   1.000
_cell.length_c   1.000
_cell.angle_alpha   90.00
_cell.angle_beta   90.00
_cell.angle_gamma   90.00
#
_symmetry.space_group_name_H-M   'P 1'
#
loop_
_entity.id
_entity.type
_entity.pdbx_description
1 polymer ?
#
loop_
_entity_poly.entity_id
_entity_poly.type
_entity_poly.pdbx_seq_one_letter_code
_entity_poly.pdbx_strand_id
1 'polypeptide(L)'
;MKFTLAQARKLNALTQKEMAKKLGMSEKQYIHYEKYRLFFRADVAYRFSVFVRLPIDQILFYDPDEHGDCTKAKRPQDGKEDEADWK
;
A
#
# COMPACT_ATOMS: atom_id res chain seq x y z
N MET A 1 8.59 6.83 -15.61
CA MET A 1 8.95 5.81 -14.59
C MET A 1 8.18 6.13 -13.32
N LYS A 2 7.72 5.12 -12.56
CA LYS A 2 7.02 5.31 -11.27
C LYS A 2 7.85 4.70 -10.16
N PHE A 3 7.81 5.31 -8.98
CA PHE A 3 8.52 4.87 -7.78
C PHE A 3 7.56 4.34 -6.74
N THR A 4 7.91 3.24 -6.09
CA THR A 4 7.17 2.80 -4.90
C THR A 4 7.37 3.76 -3.74
N LEU A 5 6.50 3.71 -2.74
CA LEU A 5 6.62 4.52 -1.52
C LEU A 5 8.00 4.37 -0.86
N ALA A 6 8.48 3.12 -0.76
CA ALA A 6 9.79 2.82 -0.19
C ALA A 6 10.95 3.37 -1.05
N GLN A 7 10.84 3.30 -2.39
CA GLN A 7 11.84 3.86 -3.30
C GLN A 7 11.88 5.39 -3.22
N ALA A 8 10.71 6.05 -3.29
CA ALA A 8 10.58 7.50 -3.18
C ALA A 8 11.20 8.04 -1.88
N ARG A 9 10.96 7.33 -0.76
CA ARG A 9 11.59 7.66 0.52
C ARG A 9 13.12 7.48 0.48
N LYS A 10 13.60 6.33 -0.02
CA LYS A 10 15.04 6.01 -0.10
C LYS A 10 15.82 7.01 -0.97
N LEU A 11 15.23 7.48 -2.06
CA LEU A 11 15.81 8.52 -2.92
C LEU A 11 16.09 9.83 -2.17
N ASN A 12 15.33 10.11 -1.11
CA ASN A 12 15.51 11.30 -0.27
C ASN A 12 16.31 11.04 1.01
N ALA A 13 16.96 9.88 1.13
CA ALA A 13 17.72 9.46 2.31
C ALA A 13 16.94 9.54 3.63
N LEU A 14 15.60 9.42 3.58
CA LEU A 14 14.73 9.46 4.76
C LEU A 14 14.55 8.07 5.35
N THR A 15 14.56 7.96 6.67
CA THR A 15 14.19 6.73 7.38
C THR A 15 12.66 6.60 7.50
N GLN A 16 12.17 5.38 7.78
CA GLN A 16 10.74 5.13 8.00
C GLN A 16 10.20 5.94 9.18
N LYS A 17 10.99 6.02 10.26
CA LYS A 17 10.66 6.79 11.47
C LYS A 17 10.56 8.30 11.21
N GLU A 18 11.49 8.86 10.43
CA GLU A 18 11.44 10.29 10.08
C GLU A 18 10.25 10.64 9.19
N MET A 19 9.95 9.79 8.21
CA MET A 19 8.80 9.99 7.34
C MET A 19 7.49 9.89 8.13
N ALA A 20 7.37 8.90 9.01
CA ALA A 20 6.22 8.76 9.91
C ALA A 20 6.02 10.01 10.78
N LYS A 21 7.11 10.54 11.36
CA LYS A 21 7.09 11.78 12.14
C LYS A 21 6.64 12.99 11.31
N LYS A 22 7.15 13.14 10.08
CA LYS A 22 6.76 14.23 9.16
C LYS A 22 5.27 14.16 8.79
N LEU A 23 4.74 12.95 8.62
CA LEU A 23 3.33 12.74 8.31
C LEU A 23 2.41 12.75 9.54
N GLY A 24 2.96 12.82 10.75
CA GLY A 24 2.20 12.84 12.00
C GLY A 24 1.55 11.50 12.35
N MET A 25 2.20 10.38 12.01
CA MET A 25 1.68 9.03 12.26
C MET A 25 2.70 8.13 12.98
N SER A 26 2.25 6.97 13.43
CA SER A 26 3.16 5.97 14.02
C SER A 26 4.03 5.30 12.94
N GLU A 27 5.24 4.88 13.32
CA GLU A 27 6.15 4.16 12.43
C GLU A 27 5.53 2.86 11.90
N LYS A 28 4.82 2.13 12.76
CA LYS A 28 4.09 0.92 12.37
C LYS A 28 3.06 1.21 11.29
N GLN A 29 2.28 2.28 11.44
CA GLN A 29 1.30 2.69 10.42
C GLN A 29 1.97 3.05 9.10
N TYR A 30 3.10 3.76 9.14
CA TYR A 30 3.88 4.05 7.95
C TYR A 30 4.42 2.78 7.26
N ILE A 31 4.89 1.80 8.01
CA ILE A 31 5.31 0.49 7.47
C ILE A 31 4.13 -0.22 6.79
N HIS A 32 2.92 -0.12 7.33
CA HIS A 32 1.73 -0.67 6.69
C HIS A 32 1.43 -0.01 5.34
N TYR A 33 1.64 1.30 5.22
CA TYR A 33 1.53 2.00 3.93
C TYR A 33 2.59 1.54 2.93
N GLU A 34 3.86 1.44 3.33
CA GLU A 34 4.93 0.98 2.41
C GLU A 34 4.71 -0.46 1.90
N LYS A 35 4.03 -1.29 2.69
CA LYS A 35 3.64 -2.66 2.33
C LYS A 35 2.26 -2.74 1.67
N TYR A 36 1.67 -1.61 1.26
CA TYR A 36 0.35 -1.54 0.65
C TYR A 36 -0.75 -2.30 1.44
N ARG A 37 -0.64 -2.36 2.77
CA ARG A 37 -1.70 -2.93 3.62
C ARG A 37 -2.80 -1.93 3.92
N LEU A 38 -2.51 -0.63 3.75
CA LEU A 38 -3.42 0.48 3.96
C LEU A 38 -3.31 1.46 2.79
N PHE A 39 -4.43 2.11 2.47
CA PHE A 39 -4.50 3.11 1.40
C PHE A 39 -4.18 4.51 1.92
N PHE A 40 -3.30 5.23 1.23
CA PHE A 40 -3.11 6.65 1.50
C PHE A 40 -4.38 7.43 1.15
N ARG A 41 -4.84 8.27 2.08
CA ARG A 41 -5.83 9.30 1.77
C ARG A 41 -5.18 10.39 0.90
N ALA A 42 -5.93 11.02 0.01
CA ALA A 42 -5.40 11.94 -1.00
C ALA A 42 -4.60 13.12 -0.42
N ASP A 43 -5.04 13.69 0.71
CA ASP A 43 -4.33 14.76 1.42
C ASP A 43 -2.98 14.30 1.98
N VAL A 44 -2.93 13.08 2.52
CA VAL A 44 -1.69 12.50 3.05
C VAL A 44 -0.75 12.09 1.90
N ALA A 45 -1.29 11.58 0.79
CA ALA A 45 -0.52 11.29 -0.42
C ALA A 45 0.13 12.56 -0.98
N TYR A 46 -0.59 13.68 -1.02
CA TYR A 46 -0.04 14.97 -1.42
C TYR A 46 1.06 15.47 -0.46
N ARG A 47 0.86 15.35 0.85
CA ARG A 47 1.93 15.69 1.82
C ARG A 47 3.17 14.82 1.63
N PHE A 48 2.97 13.53 1.39
CA PHE A 48 4.05 12.60 1.10
C PHE A 48 4.85 13.05 -0.14
N SER A 49 4.17 13.39 -1.24
CA SER A 49 4.81 13.85 -2.49
C SER A 49 5.66 15.11 -2.27
N VAL A 50 5.15 16.06 -1.49
CA VAL A 50 5.90 17.27 -1.09
C VAL A 50 7.15 16.93 -0.29
N PHE A 51 7.07 15.99 0.66
CA PHE A 51 8.23 15.61 1.48
C PHE A 51 9.31 14.85 0.72
N VAL A 52 8.92 13.99 -0.23
CA VAL A 52 9.87 13.26 -1.09
C VAL A 52 10.26 14.04 -2.35
N ARG A 53 9.74 15.25 -2.53
CA ARG A 53 10.06 16.13 -3.67
C ARG A 53 9.88 15.45 -5.04
N LEU A 54 8.91 14.55 -5.14
CA LEU A 54 8.50 13.90 -6.38
C LEU A 54 7.06 14.31 -6.69
N PRO A 55 6.72 14.51 -7.97
CA PRO A 55 5.35 14.79 -8.33
C PRO A 55 4.47 13.56 -8.07
N ILE A 56 3.21 13.81 -7.69
CA ILE A 56 2.33 12.77 -7.14
C ILE A 56 2.03 11.63 -8.13
N ASP A 57 2.05 11.94 -9.42
CA ASP A 57 1.85 11.03 -10.56
C ASP A 57 3.03 10.05 -10.78
N GLN A 58 4.22 10.41 -10.27
CA GLN A 58 5.41 9.55 -10.30
C GLN A 58 5.49 8.58 -9.11
N ILE A 59 4.58 8.69 -8.13
CA ILE A 59 4.58 7.84 -6.94
C ILE A 59 3.46 6.80 -7.06
N LEU A 60 3.80 5.53 -6.87
CA LEU A 60 2.86 4.44 -6.85
C LEU A 60 2.21 4.37 -5.45
N PHE A 61 1.03 4.99 -5.31
CA PHE A 61 0.22 4.90 -4.09
C PHE A 61 -0.74 3.70 -4.09
N TYR A 62 -0.91 3.06 -5.24
CA TYR A 62 -1.77 1.90 -5.40
C TYR A 62 -1.07 0.84 -6.24
N ASP A 63 -1.00 -0.38 -5.71
CA ASP A 63 -0.47 -1.56 -6.39
C ASP A 63 -1.56 -2.65 -6.37
N PRO A 64 -2.10 -3.09 -7.52
CA PRO A 64 -3.20 -4.06 -7.55
C PRO A 64 -2.83 -5.46 -7.07
N ASP A 65 -1.54 -5.83 -7.10
CA ASP A 65 -1.08 -7.14 -6.65
C ASP A 65 -0.93 -7.20 -5.13
N GLU A 66 -0.57 -6.07 -4.51
CA GLU A 66 -0.35 -5.96 -3.06
C GLU A 66 -1.56 -5.37 -2.31
N HIS A 67 -2.22 -4.35 -2.87
CA HIS A 67 -3.50 -3.89 -2.36
C HIS A 67 -4.60 -4.86 -2.76
N GLY A 68 -5.08 -5.60 -1.77
CA GLY A 68 -6.29 -6.41 -1.91
C GLY A 68 -7.39 -5.62 -2.62
N ASP A 69 -7.82 -6.15 -3.76
CA ASP A 69 -8.85 -5.56 -4.60
C ASP A 69 -10.16 -5.46 -3.82
N CYS A 70 -10.68 -4.24 -3.68
CA CYS A 70 -11.95 -3.99 -2.98
C CYS A 70 -13.15 -4.60 -3.70
N THR A 71 -13.01 -4.97 -4.98
CA THR A 71 -14.02 -5.70 -5.74
C THR A 71 -13.99 -7.21 -5.45
N LYS A 72 -12.92 -7.70 -4.81
CA LYS A 72 -12.79 -9.06 -4.26
C LYS A 72 -13.26 -9.08 -2.81
N ALA A 73 -14.44 -8.54 -2.51
CA ALA A 73 -15.22 -9.17 -1.45
C ALA A 73 -15.31 -10.65 -1.84
N LYS A 74 -14.76 -11.56 -1.04
CA LYS A 74 -14.72 -12.99 -1.37
C LYS A 74 -16.14 -13.42 -1.74
N ARG A 75 -16.44 -13.64 -3.02
CA ARG A 75 -17.52 -14.55 -3.38
C ARG A 75 -17.12 -15.89 -2.73
N PRO A 76 -18.03 -16.56 -2.00
CA PRO A 76 -17.78 -17.94 -1.58
C PRO A 76 -17.23 -18.70 -2.78
N GLN A 77 -16.14 -19.44 -2.57
CA GLN A 77 -15.65 -20.33 -3.62
C GLN A 77 -16.70 -21.44 -3.77
N ASP A 78 -17.58 -21.30 -4.75
CA ASP A 78 -18.39 -22.40 -5.25
C ASP A 78 -17.42 -23.46 -5.80
N GLY A 79 -17.55 -24.69 -5.29
CA GLY A 79 -16.93 -25.87 -5.88
C GLY A 79 -15.77 -26.49 -5.11
N LYS A 80 -16.10 -27.25 -4.07
CA LYS A 80 -15.62 -28.64 -3.98
C LYS A 80 -16.84 -29.53 -3.74
N GLU A 81 -17.38 -30.06 -4.82
CA GLU A 81 -18.15 -31.30 -4.76
C GLU A 81 -17.14 -32.38 -4.38
N ASP A 82 -17.01 -32.64 -3.07
CA ASP A 82 -16.36 -33.87 -2.62
C ASP A 82 -17.37 -34.99 -2.88
N GLU A 83 -17.15 -35.67 -4.00
CA GLU A 83 -17.81 -36.88 -4.46
C GLU A 83 -17.90 -37.91 -3.32
N ALA A 84 -19.12 -38.11 -2.81
CA ALA A 84 -19.41 -39.13 -1.81
C ALA A 84 -19.35 -40.51 -2.48
N ASP A 85 -18.20 -41.17 -2.42
CA ASP A 85 -18.03 -42.59 -2.71
C ASP A 85 -18.64 -43.39 -1.54
N TRP A 86 -19.89 -43.83 -1.70
CA TRP A 86 -20.51 -44.84 -0.84
C TRP A 86 -20.24 -46.22 -1.44
N LYS A 87 -19.27 -46.93 -0.86
CA LYS A 87 -19.11 -48.39 -0.97
C LYS A 87 -19.28 -49.05 0.38
#